data_AF-A0A9D8THX1-F1
#
_entry.id   AF-A0A9D8THX1-F1
#
_cell.length_a   1.000
_cell.length_b   1.000
_cell.length_c   1.000
_cell.angle_alpha   90.00
_cell.angle_beta   90.00
_cell.angle_gamma   90.00
#
_symmetry.space_group_name_H-M   'P 1'
#
loop_
_entity.id
_entity.type
_entity.pdbx_description
1 polymer ?
#
loop_
_entity_poly.entity_id
_entity_poly.type
_entity_poly.pdbx_seq_one_letter_code
_entity_poly.pdbx_strand_id
1 'polypeptide(L)'
;ENATDKSISWSSSDESIATVVNGAVTALKMGEVVITAKAGECIASCSIRVKAKEILVESITLDKTEAELTEGETLKLVAMVTPENATDKSIVWSSSDERIATVADGLVSTLKAGEAIITAQCGSLSATCRIIVKAKPDALESVEMNAGIKAIYSLQGIKVGSSEEDFDRLPEGLYIINGNKLVKKIAR
;
A
#
# COMPACT_ATOMS: atom_id res chain seq x y z
N GLU A 1 70.01 -11.98 -4.86
CA GLU A 1 69.15 -13.03 -5.44
C GLU A 1 69.47 -14.35 -4.75
N ASN A 2 68.55 -14.88 -3.93
CA ASN A 2 68.44 -16.29 -3.52
C ASN A 2 67.41 -16.39 -2.37
N ALA A 3 66.13 -16.48 -2.72
CA ALA A 3 65.15 -17.06 -1.81
C ALA A 3 65.20 -18.58 -2.03
N THR A 4 65.74 -19.30 -1.04
CA THR A 4 65.97 -20.75 -1.07
C THR A 4 64.67 -21.56 -0.95
N ASP A 5 63.54 -20.89 -0.68
CA ASP A 5 62.21 -21.47 -0.74
C ASP A 5 61.30 -20.53 -1.56
N LYS A 6 60.96 -20.94 -2.77
CA LYS A 6 60.06 -20.22 -3.68
C LYS A 6 58.60 -20.65 -3.48
N SER A 7 58.32 -21.52 -2.50
CA SER A 7 56.96 -21.95 -2.22
C SER A 7 56.22 -20.87 -1.43
N ILE A 8 55.19 -20.30 -2.06
CA ILE A 8 54.24 -19.41 -1.37
C ILE A 8 53.07 -20.29 -0.94
N SER A 9 52.82 -20.37 0.37
CA SER A 9 51.59 -20.98 0.87
C SER A 9 50.50 -19.92 0.97
N TRP A 10 49.31 -20.30 0.50
CA TRP A 10 48.13 -19.46 0.53
C TRP A 10 47.10 -20.08 1.46
N SER A 11 46.44 -19.24 2.26
CA SER A 11 45.34 -19.68 3.12
C SER A 11 44.23 -18.66 3.13
N SER A 12 43.00 -19.15 3.21
CA SER A 12 41.81 -18.34 3.46
C SER A 12 41.40 -18.45 4.93
N SER A 13 40.97 -17.35 5.54
CA SER A 13 40.41 -17.39 6.88
C SER A 13 39.05 -18.10 6.93
N ASP A 14 38.34 -18.18 5.80
CA ASP A 14 37.07 -18.89 5.65
C ASP A 14 36.91 -19.38 4.19
N GLU A 15 37.22 -20.65 3.96
CA GLU A 15 37.09 -21.29 2.65
C GLU A 15 35.63 -21.46 2.20
N SER A 16 34.63 -21.23 3.06
CA SER A 16 33.22 -21.20 2.64
C SER A 16 32.84 -19.86 1.99
N ILE A 17 33.60 -18.79 2.23
CA ILE A 17 33.41 -17.45 1.65
C ILE A 17 34.26 -17.29 0.39
N ALA A 18 35.55 -17.64 0.45
CA ALA A 18 36.43 -17.64 -0.71
C ALA A 18 37.59 -18.62 -0.55
N THR A 19 38.00 -19.26 -1.65
CA THR A 19 39.18 -20.12 -1.71
C THR A 19 40.32 -19.43 -2.44
N VAL A 20 41.55 -19.84 -2.17
CA VAL A 20 42.75 -19.31 -2.85
C VAL A 20 43.66 -20.45 -3.28
N VAL A 21 44.03 -20.48 -4.55
CA VAL A 21 44.94 -21.47 -5.11
C VAL A 21 45.99 -20.76 -5.95
N ASN A 22 47.26 -20.89 -5.57
CA ASN A 22 48.40 -20.24 -6.25
C ASN A 22 48.20 -18.72 -6.48
N GLY A 23 47.56 -18.03 -5.52
CA GLY A 23 47.26 -16.61 -5.59
C GLY A 23 46.01 -16.22 -6.38
N ALA A 24 45.33 -17.17 -7.02
CA ALA A 24 44.02 -16.95 -7.63
C ALA A 24 42.92 -17.15 -6.57
N VAL A 25 42.16 -16.08 -6.30
CA VAL A 25 41.04 -16.10 -5.34
C VAL A 25 39.72 -16.39 -6.06
N THR A 26 38.98 -17.37 -5.58
CA THR A 26 37.63 -17.72 -6.06
C THR A 26 36.61 -17.39 -4.98
N ALA A 27 35.68 -16.47 -5.27
CA ALA A 27 34.60 -16.12 -4.36
C ALA A 27 33.48 -17.17 -4.43
N LEU A 28 33.01 -17.62 -3.27
CA LEU A 28 31.98 -18.66 -3.16
C LEU A 28 30.70 -18.14 -2.52
N LYS A 29 30.79 -17.37 -1.42
CA LYS A 29 29.65 -16.86 -0.67
C LYS A 29 29.85 -15.40 -0.30
N MET A 30 28.75 -14.66 -0.15
CA MET A 30 28.81 -13.30 0.40
C MET A 30 29.42 -13.33 1.81
N GLY A 31 30.28 -12.37 2.10
CA GLY A 31 30.99 -12.31 3.38
C GLY A 31 32.30 -11.52 3.29
N GLU A 32 32.96 -11.40 4.42
CA GLU A 32 34.30 -10.82 4.52
C GLU A 32 35.28 -11.93 4.91
N VAL A 33 36.41 -12.01 4.21
CA VAL A 33 37.40 -13.06 4.37
C VAL A 33 38.80 -12.49 4.19
N VAL A 34 39.75 -12.96 4.98
CA VAL A 34 41.14 -12.56 4.88
C VAL A 34 41.93 -13.63 4.14
N ILE A 35 42.58 -13.24 3.05
CA ILE A 35 43.50 -14.11 2.31
C ILE A 35 44.92 -13.79 2.75
N THR A 36 45.67 -14.83 3.11
CA THR A 36 47.04 -14.73 3.60
C THR A 36 48.00 -15.45 2.66
N ALA A 37 49.07 -14.77 2.27
CA ALA A 37 50.21 -15.33 1.54
C ALA A 37 51.42 -15.39 2.48
N LYS A 38 52.07 -16.55 2.53
CA LYS A 38 53.28 -16.77 3.33
C LYS A 38 54.42 -17.26 2.45
N ALA A 39 55.55 -16.57 2.49
CA ALA A 39 56.78 -16.92 1.79
C ALA A 39 57.93 -16.97 2.81
N GLY A 40 58.31 -18.18 3.26
CA GLY A 40 59.21 -18.35 4.39
C GLY A 40 58.65 -17.73 5.68
N GLU A 41 59.35 -16.74 6.25
CA GLU A 41 58.91 -15.99 7.43
C GLU A 41 58.06 -14.75 7.11
N CYS A 42 57.99 -14.35 5.84
CA CYS A 42 57.22 -13.18 5.42
C CYS A 42 55.73 -13.53 5.27
N ILE A 43 54.86 -12.71 5.85
CA ILE A 43 53.39 -12.86 5.79
C ILE A 43 52.79 -11.56 5.24
N ALA A 44 51.91 -11.69 4.25
CA ALA A 44 51.06 -10.60 3.77
C ALA A 44 49.59 -11.05 3.79
N SER A 45 48.69 -10.14 4.15
CA SER A 45 47.25 -10.43 4.18
C SER A 45 46.43 -9.33 3.51
N CYS A 46 45.27 -9.72 2.98
CA CYS A 46 44.32 -8.83 2.33
C CYS A 46 42.90 -9.19 2.77
N SER A 47 42.12 -8.21 3.23
CA SER A 47 40.67 -8.41 3.48
C SER A 47 39.92 -8.27 2.16
N ILE A 48 39.09 -9.25 1.87
CA ILE A 48 38.23 -9.31 0.68
C ILE A 48 36.79 -9.33 1.15
N ARG A 49 35.99 -8.41 0.61
CA ARG A 49 34.54 -8.36 0.84
C ARG A 49 33.79 -8.83 -0.40
N VAL A 50 33.24 -10.04 -0.33
CA VAL A 50 32.38 -10.62 -1.38
C VAL A 50 30.97 -10.05 -1.20
N LYS A 51 30.51 -9.27 -2.19
CA LYS A 51 29.13 -8.77 -2.23
C LYS A 51 28.21 -9.82 -2.86
N ALA A 52 26.97 -9.88 -2.39
CA ALA A 52 25.94 -10.65 -3.06
C ALA A 52 25.75 -10.12 -4.49
N LYS A 53 25.50 -11.03 -5.43
CA LYS A 53 25.09 -10.64 -6.79
C LYS A 53 23.72 -9.98 -6.70
N GLU A 54 23.61 -8.75 -7.14
CA GLU A 54 22.33 -8.06 -7.26
C GLU A 54 21.49 -8.73 -8.36
N ILE A 55 20.29 -9.15 -7.99
CA ILE A 55 19.26 -9.65 -8.88
C ILE A 55 18.25 -8.52 -9.01
N LEU A 56 18.24 -7.90 -10.19
CA LEU A 56 17.38 -6.77 -10.48
C LEU A 56 15.93 -7.22 -10.61
N VAL A 57 15.02 -6.31 -10.27
CA VAL A 57 13.60 -6.49 -10.53
C VAL A 57 13.35 -6.33 -12.03
N GLU A 58 12.59 -7.26 -12.59
CA GLU A 58 12.22 -7.28 -14.01
C GLU A 58 10.78 -6.80 -14.23
N SER A 59 9.87 -7.09 -13.30
CA SER A 59 8.49 -6.59 -13.38
C SER A 59 7.81 -6.44 -12.02
N ILE A 60 6.80 -5.58 -11.99
CA ILE A 60 5.85 -5.44 -10.88
C ILE A 60 4.43 -5.48 -11.45
N THR A 61 3.54 -6.23 -10.82
CA THR A 61 2.12 -6.33 -11.18
C THR A 61 1.24 -6.14 -9.96
N LEU A 62 0.00 -5.70 -10.18
CA LEU A 62 -1.04 -5.63 -9.17
C LEU A 62 -2.11 -6.69 -9.44
N ASP A 63 -2.74 -7.18 -8.39
CA ASP A 63 -3.86 -8.12 -8.48
C ASP A 63 -5.12 -7.48 -9.09
N LYS A 64 -5.22 -6.14 -9.04
CA LYS A 64 -6.30 -5.35 -9.63
C LYS A 64 -5.74 -4.11 -10.31
N THR A 65 -6.33 -3.74 -11.44
CA THR A 65 -6.03 -2.52 -12.19
C THR A 65 -7.13 -1.46 -12.05
N GLU A 66 -8.33 -1.84 -11.60
CA GLU A 66 -9.44 -0.94 -11.32
C GLU A 66 -10.32 -1.50 -10.19
N ALA A 67 -10.86 -0.62 -9.34
CA ALA A 67 -11.86 -0.96 -8.33
C ALA A 67 -12.82 0.20 -8.06
N GLU A 68 -14.09 -0.14 -7.84
CA GLU A 68 -15.11 0.79 -7.36
C GLU A 68 -15.41 0.53 -5.88
N LEU A 69 -15.39 1.60 -5.07
CA LEU A 69 -15.60 1.55 -3.62
C LEU A 69 -16.56 2.66 -3.20
N THR A 70 -17.19 2.53 -2.05
CA THR A 70 -17.96 3.59 -1.41
C THR A 70 -17.06 4.37 -0.44
N GLU A 71 -17.37 5.64 -0.21
CA GLU A 71 -16.67 6.46 0.79
C GLU A 71 -16.65 5.79 2.18
N GLY A 72 -15.44 5.68 2.76
CA GLY A 72 -15.18 5.01 4.04
C GLY A 72 -14.87 3.52 3.93
N GLU A 73 -14.94 2.92 2.73
CA GLU A 73 -14.50 1.55 2.50
C GLU A 73 -12.98 1.44 2.34
N THR A 74 -12.49 0.21 2.45
CA THR A 74 -11.07 -0.11 2.29
C THR A 74 -10.89 -1.27 1.32
N LEU A 75 -9.75 -1.29 0.63
CA LEU A 75 -9.38 -2.34 -0.30
C LEU A 75 -7.90 -2.69 -0.13
N LYS A 76 -7.58 -3.98 -0.02
CA LYS A 76 -6.19 -4.44 -0.07
C LYS A 76 -5.80 -4.72 -1.51
N LEU A 77 -4.77 -4.03 -2.00
CA LEU A 77 -4.05 -4.34 -3.22
C LEU A 77 -2.83 -5.20 -2.89
N VAL A 78 -2.55 -6.18 -3.75
CA VAL A 78 -1.41 -7.07 -3.64
C VAL A 78 -0.51 -6.83 -4.83
N ALA A 79 0.74 -6.44 -4.56
CA ALA A 79 1.77 -6.27 -5.56
C ALA A 79 2.66 -7.51 -5.64
N MET A 80 2.92 -7.99 -6.84
CA MET A 80 3.82 -9.12 -7.11
C MET A 80 5.04 -8.61 -7.89
N VAL A 81 6.23 -8.92 -7.38
CA VAL A 81 7.52 -8.51 -7.96
C VAL A 81 8.22 -9.73 -8.55
N THR A 82 8.68 -9.66 -9.79
CA THR A 82 9.46 -10.72 -10.43
C THR A 82 10.86 -10.23 -10.82
N PRO A 83 11.90 -11.08 -10.70
CA PRO A 83 11.86 -12.45 -10.18
C PRO A 83 11.72 -12.50 -8.64
N GLU A 84 11.23 -13.62 -8.11
CA GLU A 84 10.99 -13.76 -6.65
C GLU A 84 12.27 -13.59 -5.81
N ASN A 85 13.42 -13.93 -6.38
CA ASN A 85 14.73 -13.80 -5.76
C ASN A 85 15.41 -12.45 -6.01
N ALA A 86 14.68 -11.43 -6.49
CA ALA A 86 15.20 -10.07 -6.59
C ALA A 86 15.77 -9.61 -5.25
N THR A 87 16.93 -8.94 -5.30
CA THR A 87 17.69 -8.54 -4.11
C THR A 87 16.99 -7.45 -3.30
N ASP A 88 16.26 -6.56 -3.98
CA ASP A 88 15.43 -5.53 -3.37
C ASP A 88 14.00 -5.64 -3.92
N LYS A 89 13.04 -5.83 -3.02
CA LYS A 89 11.59 -5.95 -3.32
C LYS A 89 10.78 -4.89 -2.57
N SER A 90 11.44 -3.81 -2.15
CA SER A 90 10.80 -2.72 -1.42
C SER A 90 9.78 -2.01 -2.33
N ILE A 91 8.52 -2.00 -1.92
CA ILE A 91 7.44 -1.37 -2.67
C ILE A 91 7.07 -0.06 -2.00
N VAL A 92 7.16 1.03 -2.76
CA VAL A 92 6.69 2.35 -2.37
C VAL A 92 5.29 2.55 -2.94
N TRP A 93 4.34 2.88 -2.07
CA TRP A 93 2.97 3.17 -2.46
C TRP A 93 2.72 4.66 -2.50
N SER A 94 1.92 5.11 -3.46
CA SER A 94 1.49 6.51 -3.57
C SER A 94 0.08 6.62 -4.13
N SER A 95 -0.59 7.74 -3.82
CA SER A 95 -1.89 8.10 -4.37
C SER A 95 -1.78 9.39 -5.18
N SER A 96 -2.51 9.48 -6.29
CA SER A 96 -2.59 10.73 -7.07
C SER A 96 -3.38 11.83 -6.36
N ASP A 97 -4.30 11.48 -5.45
CA ASP A 97 -5.05 12.44 -4.62
C ASP A 97 -5.39 11.82 -3.25
N GLU A 98 -4.58 12.17 -2.25
CA GLU A 98 -4.75 11.72 -0.86
C GLU A 98 -6.03 12.24 -0.19
N ARG A 99 -6.74 13.19 -0.79
CA ARG A 99 -8.06 13.64 -0.28
C ARG A 99 -9.20 12.73 -0.72
N ILE A 100 -8.98 11.93 -1.76
CA ILE A 100 -9.95 10.97 -2.32
C ILE A 100 -9.65 9.58 -1.79
N ALA A 101 -8.39 9.13 -1.88
CA ALA A 101 -7.96 7.84 -1.39
C ALA A 101 -6.51 7.89 -0.89
N THR A 102 -6.25 7.24 0.24
CA THR A 102 -4.91 7.05 0.80
C THR A 102 -4.49 5.60 0.67
N VAL A 103 -3.19 5.32 0.71
CA VAL A 103 -2.65 3.96 0.65
C VAL A 103 -1.50 3.78 1.63
N ALA A 104 -1.54 2.72 2.43
CA ALA A 104 -0.47 2.33 3.34
C ALA A 104 -0.21 0.83 3.20
N ASP A 105 1.01 0.45 2.83
CA ASP A 105 1.39 -0.95 2.61
C ASP A 105 0.42 -1.72 1.70
N GLY A 106 -0.13 -1.06 0.67
CA GLY A 106 -1.13 -1.62 -0.24
C GLY A 106 -2.57 -1.68 0.31
N LEU A 107 -2.82 -1.24 1.55
CA LEU A 107 -4.18 -1.01 2.06
C LEU A 107 -4.66 0.38 1.61
N VAL A 108 -5.63 0.40 0.71
CA VAL A 108 -6.28 1.62 0.22
C VAL A 108 -7.46 1.96 1.13
N SER A 109 -7.56 3.22 1.55
CA SER A 109 -8.69 3.75 2.33
C SER A 109 -9.33 4.92 1.58
N THR A 110 -10.64 4.84 1.34
CA THR A 110 -11.38 5.87 0.62
C THR A 110 -11.90 6.94 1.59
N LEU A 111 -11.74 8.20 1.22
CA LEU A 111 -12.07 9.34 2.07
C LEU A 111 -13.19 10.21 1.49
N LYS A 112 -13.25 10.32 0.17
CA LYS A 112 -14.24 11.18 -0.50
C LYS A 112 -14.57 10.64 -1.88
N ALA A 113 -15.81 10.84 -2.31
CA ALA A 113 -16.23 10.58 -3.69
C ALA A 113 -15.32 11.27 -4.72
N GLY A 114 -14.94 10.54 -5.77
CA GLY A 114 -14.01 10.99 -6.80
C GLY A 114 -13.20 9.83 -7.39
N GLU A 115 -12.15 10.17 -8.13
CA GLU A 115 -11.23 9.18 -8.71
C GLU A 115 -9.80 9.44 -8.26
N ALA A 116 -9.08 8.37 -7.91
CA ALA A 116 -7.66 8.42 -7.57
C ALA A 116 -6.92 7.25 -8.22
N ILE A 117 -5.64 7.45 -8.56
CA ILE A 117 -4.76 6.41 -9.07
C ILE A 117 -3.77 6.04 -7.96
N ILE A 118 -3.78 4.77 -7.58
CA ILE A 118 -2.83 4.19 -6.64
C ILE A 118 -1.67 3.60 -7.44
N THR A 119 -0.45 3.96 -7.08
CA THR A 119 0.77 3.47 -7.74
C THR A 119 1.61 2.68 -6.75
N ALA A 120 1.98 1.46 -7.15
CA ALA A 120 3.00 0.64 -6.49
C ALA A 120 4.29 0.73 -7.30
N GLN A 121 5.38 1.15 -6.66
CA GLN A 121 6.68 1.31 -7.30
C GLN A 121 7.71 0.41 -6.64
N CYS A 122 8.49 -0.31 -7.43
CA CYS A 122 9.62 -1.12 -6.96
C CYS A 122 10.84 -0.80 -7.84
N GLY A 123 11.84 -0.13 -7.27
CA GLY A 123 12.96 0.43 -8.02
C GLY A 123 12.48 1.41 -9.11
N SER A 124 12.85 1.16 -10.36
CA SER A 124 12.45 1.98 -11.52
C SER A 124 11.12 1.57 -12.16
N LEU A 125 10.48 0.50 -11.67
CA LEU A 125 9.26 -0.05 -12.27
C LEU A 125 8.04 0.29 -11.42
N SER A 126 6.89 0.42 -12.07
CA SER A 126 5.63 0.78 -11.41
C SER A 126 4.44 0.04 -11.99
N ALA A 127 3.46 -0.24 -11.14
CA ALA A 127 2.13 -0.71 -11.52
C ALA A 127 1.07 0.20 -10.89
N THR A 128 -0.05 0.38 -11.58
CA THR A 128 -1.10 1.34 -11.19
C THR A 128 -2.46 0.68 -11.11
N CYS A 129 -3.29 1.15 -10.18
CA CYS A 129 -4.69 0.76 -10.02
C CYS A 129 -5.57 2.01 -9.92
N ARG A 130 -6.65 2.06 -10.71
CA ARG A 130 -7.64 3.14 -10.68
C ARG A 130 -8.69 2.87 -9.61
N ILE A 131 -8.89 3.80 -8.70
CA ILE A 131 -9.87 3.73 -7.62
C ILE A 131 -10.96 4.75 -7.89
N ILE A 132 -12.20 4.28 -8.04
CA ILE A 132 -13.38 5.11 -8.21
C ILE A 132 -14.18 5.05 -6.91
N VAL A 133 -14.32 6.19 -6.24
CA VAL A 133 -15.04 6.32 -4.98
C VAL A 133 -16.43 6.90 -5.23
N LYS A 134 -17.46 6.13 -4.91
CA LYS A 134 -18.85 6.59 -4.89
C LYS A 134 -19.16 7.25 -3.56
N ALA A 135 -19.96 8.32 -3.61
CA ALA A 135 -20.45 8.96 -2.41
C ALA A 135 -21.25 7.95 -1.59
N LYS A 136 -20.98 7.90 -0.28
CA LYS A 136 -21.84 7.18 0.64
C LYS A 136 -23.24 7.80 0.55
N PRO A 137 -24.32 7.02 0.35
CA PRO A 137 -25.66 7.57 0.45
C PRO A 137 -25.79 8.20 1.83
N ASP A 138 -26.18 9.49 1.88
CA ASP A 138 -26.42 10.16 3.15
C ASP A 138 -27.34 9.27 3.99
N ALA A 139 -26.83 8.77 5.11
CA ALA A 139 -27.68 8.18 6.11
C ALA A 139 -28.58 9.33 6.56
N LEU A 140 -29.87 9.25 6.24
CA LEU A 140 -30.89 10.16 6.77
C LEU A 140 -30.68 10.25 8.28
N GLU A 141 -30.04 11.33 8.74
CA GLU A 141 -29.97 11.61 10.16
C GLU A 141 -31.43 11.71 10.63
N SER A 142 -31.79 10.87 11.59
CA SER A 142 -33.06 10.98 12.28
C SER A 142 -33.12 12.37 12.91
N VAL A 143 -33.92 13.26 12.32
CA VAL A 143 -34.16 14.57 12.89
C VAL A 143 -34.95 14.38 14.17
N GLU A 144 -34.35 14.74 15.31
CA GLU A 144 -35.09 14.90 16.56
C GLU A 144 -36.05 16.07 16.42
N MET A 145 -37.34 15.80 16.67
CA MET A 145 -38.39 16.81 16.77
C MET A 145 -38.08 17.72 17.96
N ASN A 146 -37.51 18.90 17.71
CA ASN A 146 -37.63 19.96 18.71
C ASN A 146 -37.83 21.34 18.08
N ALA A 147 -38.96 21.93 18.47
CA ALA A 147 -39.44 23.29 18.26
C ALA A 147 -39.79 23.71 16.82
N GLY A 148 -41.07 23.52 16.44
CA GLY A 148 -41.75 24.43 15.50
C GLY A 148 -42.25 23.82 14.19
N ILE A 149 -43.01 22.73 14.26
CA ILE A 149 -43.69 22.15 13.08
C ILE A 149 -44.67 23.19 12.51
N LYS A 150 -44.52 23.56 11.23
CA LYS A 150 -45.41 24.54 10.57
C LYS A 150 -46.50 23.90 9.70
N ALA A 151 -46.25 22.74 9.07
CA ALA A 151 -47.22 22.03 8.24
C ALA A 151 -46.76 20.62 7.83
N ILE A 152 -47.72 19.73 7.54
CA ILE A 152 -47.54 18.37 7.00
C ILE A 152 -48.14 18.33 5.59
N TYR A 153 -47.49 17.67 4.63
CA TYR A 153 -47.96 17.57 3.24
C TYR A 153 -47.99 16.12 2.72
N SER A 154 -48.92 15.83 1.80
CA SER A 154 -48.99 14.58 1.05
C SER A 154 -47.93 14.50 -0.06
N LEU A 155 -47.73 13.32 -0.66
CA LEU A 155 -46.84 13.14 -1.82
C LEU A 155 -47.24 14.01 -3.03
N GLN A 156 -48.49 14.46 -3.08
CA GLN A 156 -49.02 15.34 -4.12
C GLN A 156 -48.91 16.83 -3.77
N GLY A 157 -48.27 17.18 -2.65
CA GLY A 157 -48.08 18.56 -2.21
C GLY A 157 -49.29 19.18 -1.50
N ILE A 158 -50.25 18.37 -1.03
CA ILE A 158 -51.45 18.85 -0.34
C ILE A 158 -51.17 18.99 1.15
N LYS A 159 -51.46 20.14 1.76
CA LYS A 159 -51.32 20.35 3.21
C LYS A 159 -52.35 19.50 3.96
N VAL A 160 -51.90 18.58 4.80
CA VAL A 160 -52.75 17.63 5.56
C VAL A 160 -52.80 17.90 7.06
N GLY A 161 -51.94 18.78 7.59
CA GLY A 161 -51.98 19.13 9.02
C GLY A 161 -51.03 20.26 9.39
N SER A 162 -51.17 20.78 10.62
CA SER A 162 -50.25 21.78 11.18
C SER A 162 -50.18 21.75 12.71
N SER A 163 -50.58 20.65 13.36
CA SER A 163 -50.56 20.50 14.82
C SER A 163 -49.86 19.19 15.24
N GLU A 164 -49.28 19.17 16.45
CA GLU A 164 -48.61 17.99 17.03
C GLU A 164 -49.58 16.83 17.35
N GLU A 165 -50.88 17.11 17.45
CA GLU A 165 -51.90 16.10 17.79
C GLU A 165 -52.32 15.23 16.59
N ASP A 166 -51.92 15.62 15.37
CA ASP A 166 -52.23 14.87 14.14
C ASP A 166 -51.23 13.74 13.86
N PHE A 167 -50.10 13.66 14.60
CA PHE A 167 -48.97 12.78 14.30
C PHE A 167 -49.24 11.29 14.53
N ASP A 168 -50.05 10.95 15.53
CA ASP A 168 -50.36 9.55 15.88
C ASP A 168 -51.38 8.90 14.94
N ARG A 169 -51.95 9.66 14.00
CA ARG A 169 -53.00 9.21 13.06
C ARG A 169 -52.57 9.30 11.59
N LEU A 170 -51.30 9.57 11.32
CA LEU A 170 -50.81 9.81 9.96
C LEU A 170 -50.73 8.48 9.16
N PRO A 171 -51.36 8.41 7.97
CA PRO A 171 -51.16 7.29 7.07
C PRO A 171 -49.72 7.25 6.52
N GLU A 172 -49.28 6.07 6.09
CA GLU A 172 -47.96 5.88 5.44
C GLU A 172 -47.79 6.81 4.22
N GLY A 173 -46.57 7.29 3.96
CA GLY A 173 -46.26 8.07 2.76
C GLY A 173 -46.36 9.60 2.88
N LEU A 174 -46.32 10.18 4.08
CA LEU A 174 -46.36 11.65 4.25
C LEU A 174 -44.97 12.30 4.36
N TYR A 175 -44.89 13.57 3.94
CA TYR A 175 -43.72 14.44 4.07
C TYR A 175 -43.92 15.44 5.21
N ILE A 176 -42.99 15.48 6.17
CA ILE A 176 -42.99 16.48 7.25
C ILE A 176 -42.01 17.59 6.87
N ILE A 177 -42.46 18.85 6.90
CA ILE A 177 -41.65 20.02 6.57
C ILE A 177 -41.46 20.88 7.83
N ASN A 178 -40.20 21.15 8.19
CA ASN A 178 -39.85 22.14 9.21
C ASN A 178 -39.15 23.33 8.53
N GLY A 179 -39.84 24.46 8.42
CA GLY A 179 -39.34 25.62 7.68
C GLY A 179 -39.17 25.32 6.18
N ASN A 180 -37.96 25.49 5.64
CA ASN A 180 -37.62 25.17 4.24
C ASN A 180 -36.92 23.80 4.10
N LYS A 181 -36.84 22.99 5.17
CA LYS A 181 -36.19 21.68 5.15
C LYS A 181 -37.21 20.57 5.28
N LEU A 182 -37.09 19.58 4.40
CA LEU A 182 -37.84 18.33 4.47
C LEU A 182 -37.21 17.47 5.58
N VAL A 183 -38.01 17.12 6.59
CA VAL A 183 -37.52 16.55 7.84
C VAL A 183 -37.70 15.03 7.91
N LYS A 184 -38.66 14.46 7.18
CA LYS A 184 -38.85 13.01 7.15
C LYS A 184 -39.60 12.57 5.89
N LYS A 185 -39.13 11.51 5.25
CA LYS A 185 -39.88 10.71 4.28
C LYS A 185 -40.27 9.42 4.97
N ILE A 186 -41.55 9.25 5.32
CA ILE A 186 -42.05 7.98 5.83
C ILE A 186 -42.35 7.11 4.60
N ALA A 187 -41.40 6.25 4.23
CA ALA A 187 -41.57 5.26 3.17
C ALA A 187 -41.46 3.85 3.77
N ARG A 188 -42.26 2.93 3.24
CA ARG A 188 -42.15 1.49 3.49
C ARG A 188 -40.85 0.94 2.89
#